data_AF-A0A380JVI3-F1
#
_entry.id   AF-A0A380JVI3-F1
#
_cell.length_a   1.000
_cell.length_b   1.000
_cell.length_c   1.000
_cell.angle_alpha   90.00
_cell.angle_beta   90.00
_cell.angle_gamma   90.00
#
_symmetry.space_group_name_H-M   'P 1'
#
loop_
_entity.id
_entity.type
_entity.pdbx_description
1 polymer ?
#
loop_
_entity_poly.entity_id
_entity_poly.type
_entity_poly.pdbx_seq_one_letter_code
_entity_poly.pdbx_strand_id
1 'polypeptide(L)'
;MVNHKQLYQHFYPEEYPFIEKMSDMINRVDSHYLLEVTDFLNPREITILKSLVAPTDLKVFSSTDYYPSEYGRVIVAPDYYDLDEADFQIALVEITYQAKFNQLTHGQILGTLINELGIKRSLLGDIFVETGYAQLMINRQLLDYVLTTISKIARASVSLKEIPLNQLIKSSNDAQLVDIMVSSLRLDRLVATVLKKSRAQAMTLIETDKVKVNYRQVHKVADHLAIGDMVSIRGYGRFTLLTDNGLTKNGKYKLTLSKMMHK
;
A
#
# COMPACT_ATOMS: atom_id res chain seq x y z
N MET A 1 31.28 -1.81 -7.77
CA MET A 1 30.78 -2.51 -6.56
C MET A 1 30.29 -1.48 -5.57
N VAL A 2 28.98 -1.29 -5.47
CA VAL A 2 28.38 -0.41 -4.46
C VAL A 2 28.72 -0.98 -3.08
N ASN A 3 29.32 -0.16 -2.21
CA ASN A 3 29.69 -0.60 -0.87
C ASN A 3 28.41 -0.74 -0.02
N HIS A 4 27.84 -1.94 -0.03
CA HIS A 4 26.56 -2.25 0.60
C HIS A 4 26.48 -1.84 2.09
N LYS A 5 27.61 -1.77 2.82
CA LYS A 5 27.64 -1.47 4.26
C LYS A 5 27.18 -0.06 4.65
N GLN A 6 27.34 0.95 3.79
CA GLN A 6 26.87 2.32 4.09
C GLN A 6 25.38 2.48 3.76
N LEU A 7 24.89 1.70 2.79
CA LEU A 7 23.53 1.80 2.30
C LEU A 7 22.51 1.23 3.31
N TYR A 8 22.86 0.16 4.03
CA TYR A 8 22.01 -0.43 5.08
C TYR A 8 21.81 0.43 6.33
N GLN A 9 22.65 1.44 6.60
CA GLN A 9 22.54 2.24 7.83
C GLN A 9 21.27 3.09 7.90
N HIS A 10 20.61 3.31 6.76
CA HIS A 10 19.38 4.09 6.64
C HIS A 10 18.11 3.24 6.58
N PHE A 11 18.24 1.92 6.63
CA PHE A 11 17.13 0.99 6.48
C PHE A 11 16.93 0.13 7.73
N TYR A 12 15.69 -0.28 7.93
CA TYR A 12 15.35 -1.16 9.04
C TYR A 12 15.65 -2.62 8.66
N PRO A 13 15.98 -3.51 9.62
CA PRO A 13 16.28 -4.91 9.34
C PRO A 13 15.20 -5.64 8.54
N GLU A 14 13.92 -5.29 8.76
CA GLU A 14 12.77 -5.85 8.06
C GLU A 14 12.76 -5.49 6.55
N GLU A 15 13.55 -4.50 6.13
CA GLU A 15 13.65 -4.04 4.74
C GLU A 15 14.78 -4.73 3.97
N TYR A 16 15.70 -5.44 4.65
CA TYR A 16 16.88 -6.03 4.03
C TYR A 16 16.56 -7.04 2.92
N PRO A 17 15.58 -7.96 3.07
CA PRO A 17 15.25 -8.89 1.98
C PRO A 17 14.77 -8.18 0.71
N PHE A 18 14.07 -7.05 0.87
CA PHE A 18 13.63 -6.25 -0.26
C PHE A 18 14.82 -5.54 -0.94
N ILE A 19 15.73 -4.97 -0.14
CA ILE A 19 16.94 -4.30 -0.64
C ILE A 19 17.83 -5.27 -1.42
N GLU A 20 18.03 -6.49 -0.92
CA GLU A 20 18.78 -7.53 -1.63
C GLU A 20 18.14 -7.85 -2.98
N LYS A 21 16.83 -8.14 -2.98
CA LYS A 21 16.07 -8.43 -4.22
C LYS A 21 16.18 -7.29 -5.25
N MET A 22 16.08 -6.04 -4.81
CA MET A 22 16.19 -4.88 -5.68
C MET A 22 17.62 -4.62 -6.16
N SER A 23 18.63 -4.89 -5.32
CA SER A 23 20.03 -4.82 -5.73
C SER A 23 20.34 -5.84 -6.83
N ASP A 24 19.79 -7.06 -6.72
CA ASP A 24 19.93 -8.07 -7.77
C ASP A 24 19.25 -7.65 -9.08
N MET A 25 18.08 -7.01 -9.01
CA MET A 25 17.41 -6.44 -10.18
C MET A 25 18.24 -5.35 -10.85
N ILE A 26 18.77 -4.41 -10.07
CA ILE A 26 19.64 -3.34 -10.56
C ILE A 26 20.87 -3.92 -11.27
N ASN A 27 21.53 -4.91 -10.66
CA ASN A 27 22.69 -5.58 -11.26
C ASN A 27 22.34 -6.29 -12.58
N ARG A 28 21.14 -6.90 -12.70
CA ARG A 28 20.69 -7.53 -13.95
C ARG A 28 20.41 -6.50 -15.04
N VAL A 29 19.77 -5.38 -14.71
CA VAL A 29 19.53 -4.29 -15.68
C VAL A 29 20.87 -3.72 -16.18
N ASP A 30 21.81 -3.49 -15.26
CA ASP A 30 23.15 -2.99 -15.59
C ASP A 30 23.95 -3.97 -16.46
N SER A 31 23.90 -5.27 -16.12
CA SER A 31 24.68 -6.31 -16.83
C SER A 31 24.10 -6.72 -18.18
N HIS A 32 22.78 -6.79 -18.30
CA HIS A 32 22.11 -7.23 -19.53
C HIS A 32 21.66 -6.07 -20.41
N TYR A 33 21.68 -4.85 -19.88
CA TYR A 33 21.29 -3.63 -20.60
C TYR A 33 19.85 -3.73 -21.14
N LEU A 34 18.94 -4.30 -20.33
CA LEU A 34 17.52 -4.47 -20.61
C LEU A 34 16.71 -3.96 -19.42
N LEU A 35 15.55 -3.34 -19.68
CA LEU A 35 14.65 -2.88 -18.61
C LEU A 35 14.05 -4.05 -17.82
N GLU A 36 13.80 -3.83 -16.53
CA GLU A 36 12.99 -4.72 -15.69
C GLU A 36 11.87 -3.95 -15.00
N VAL A 37 10.74 -4.64 -14.77
CA VAL A 37 9.54 -4.07 -14.15
C VAL A 37 9.21 -4.85 -12.88
N THR A 38 9.03 -4.15 -11.77
CA THR A 38 8.69 -4.79 -10.50
C THR A 38 7.27 -5.35 -10.49
N ASP A 39 6.98 -6.21 -9.51
CA ASP A 39 5.61 -6.38 -9.00
C ASP A 39 5.08 -5.04 -8.43
N PHE A 40 3.82 -5.00 -7.98
CA PHE A 40 3.34 -3.83 -7.21
C PHE A 40 4.10 -3.69 -5.91
N LEU A 41 4.71 -2.51 -5.75
CA LEU A 41 5.41 -2.06 -4.57
C LEU A 41 4.55 -1.09 -3.79
N ASN A 42 4.69 -1.12 -2.47
CA ASN A 42 4.11 -0.10 -1.60
C ASN A 42 4.96 1.20 -1.62
N PRO A 43 4.46 2.34 -1.13
CA PRO A 43 5.19 3.61 -1.15
C PRO A 43 6.58 3.59 -0.53
N ARG A 44 6.78 2.80 0.55
CA ARG A 44 8.09 2.67 1.19
C ARG A 44 9.06 1.89 0.31
N GLU A 45 8.62 0.78 -0.29
CA GLU A 45 9.39 -0.01 -1.24
C GLU A 45 9.79 0.79 -2.48
N ILE A 46 8.88 1.62 -3.02
CA ILE A 46 9.17 2.52 -4.14
C ILE A 46 10.27 3.52 -3.74
N THR A 47 10.16 4.12 -2.55
CA THR A 47 11.17 5.06 -2.02
C THR A 47 12.54 4.39 -1.88
N ILE A 48 12.57 3.18 -1.35
CA ILE A 48 13.82 2.39 -1.22
C ILE A 48 14.41 2.12 -2.60
N LEU A 49 13.63 1.62 -3.57
CA LEU A 49 14.11 1.33 -4.91
C LEU A 49 14.64 2.58 -5.63
N LYS A 50 13.91 3.71 -5.56
CA LYS A 50 14.40 4.99 -6.10
C LYS A 50 15.75 5.39 -5.47
N SER A 51 15.91 5.21 -4.16
CA SER A 51 17.18 5.52 -3.48
C SER A 51 18.33 4.57 -3.86
N LEU A 52 18.03 3.31 -4.18
CA LEU A 52 19.01 2.31 -4.64
C LEU A 52 19.51 2.60 -6.06
N VAL A 53 18.63 3.11 -6.93
CA VAL A 53 18.97 3.46 -8.32
C VAL A 53 19.65 4.83 -8.43
N ALA A 54 19.32 5.78 -7.55
CA ALA A 54 19.85 7.15 -7.57
C ALA A 54 21.39 7.29 -7.70
N PRO A 55 22.24 6.43 -7.09
CA PRO A 55 23.70 6.51 -7.27
C PRO A 55 24.23 5.80 -8.53
N THR A 56 23.38 5.30 -9.41
CA THR A 56 23.74 4.59 -10.66
C THR A 56 23.43 5.45 -11.89
N ASP A 57 23.89 5.02 -13.07
CA ASP A 57 23.55 5.66 -14.35
C ASP A 57 22.20 5.16 -14.94
N LEU A 58 21.50 4.28 -14.22
CA LEU A 58 20.20 3.75 -14.65
C LEU A 58 19.06 4.75 -14.41
N LYS A 59 18.03 4.65 -15.25
CA LYS A 59 16.77 5.37 -15.08
C LYS A 59 15.80 4.58 -14.21
N VAL A 60 14.97 5.30 -13.46
CA VAL A 60 13.88 4.73 -12.64
C VAL A 60 12.58 5.50 -12.86
N PHE A 61 11.50 4.78 -13.13
CA PHE A 61 10.17 5.35 -13.34
C PHE A 61 9.14 4.64 -12.45
N SER A 62 8.29 5.37 -11.74
CA SER A 62 7.20 4.78 -10.96
C SER A 62 5.86 5.09 -11.60
N SER A 63 5.01 4.08 -11.74
CA SER A 63 3.61 4.28 -12.21
C SER A 63 2.81 5.24 -11.33
N THR A 64 3.15 5.37 -10.04
CA THR A 64 2.52 6.33 -9.12
C THR A 64 2.81 7.80 -9.47
N ASP A 65 3.84 8.05 -10.30
CA ASP A 65 4.15 9.39 -10.78
C ASP A 65 3.18 9.83 -11.90
N TYR A 66 2.42 8.88 -12.48
CA TYR A 66 1.50 9.07 -13.62
C TYR A 66 0.04 8.80 -13.24
N TYR A 67 -0.20 7.83 -12.35
CA TYR A 67 -1.52 7.42 -11.92
C TYR A 67 -1.71 7.68 -10.42
N PRO A 68 -2.89 8.18 -9.99
CA PRO A 68 -3.17 8.46 -8.58
C PRO A 68 -3.42 7.17 -7.77
N SER A 69 -2.39 6.35 -7.60
CA SER A 69 -2.40 5.12 -6.82
C SER A 69 -1.35 5.14 -5.70
N GLU A 70 -1.61 4.37 -4.66
CA GLU A 70 -0.73 4.16 -3.53
C GLU A 70 0.29 3.05 -3.81
N TYR A 71 -0.16 1.92 -4.33
CA TYR A 71 0.72 0.87 -4.82
C TYR A 71 1.05 1.14 -6.29
N GLY A 72 2.30 0.88 -6.68
CA GLY A 72 2.74 1.08 -8.05
C GLY A 72 3.80 0.07 -8.48
N ARG A 73 3.89 -0.13 -9.78
CA ARG A 73 4.99 -0.84 -10.43
C ARG A 73 6.07 0.16 -10.83
N VAL A 74 7.33 -0.27 -10.70
CA VAL A 74 8.51 0.55 -10.97
C VAL A 74 9.31 -0.10 -12.09
N ILE A 75 9.74 0.71 -13.05
CA ILE A 75 10.65 0.32 -14.13
C ILE A 75 12.05 0.77 -13.72
N VAL A 76 13.02 -0.14 -13.81
CA VAL A 76 14.46 0.18 -13.78
C VAL A 76 15.00 -0.13 -15.17
N ALA A 77 15.63 0.86 -15.80
CA ALA A 77 16.03 0.76 -17.20
C ALA A 77 17.40 1.42 -17.46
N PRO A 78 18.10 1.05 -18.53
CA PRO A 78 19.30 1.76 -18.97
C PRO A 78 19.03 3.22 -19.36
N ASP A 79 20.10 3.98 -19.52
CA ASP A 79 20.09 5.42 -19.85
C ASP A 79 19.48 5.75 -21.23
N TYR A 80 19.53 4.82 -22.19
CA TYR A 80 18.90 5.01 -23.51
C TYR A 80 17.37 4.90 -23.48
N TYR A 81 16.78 4.29 -22.45
CA TYR A 81 15.35 3.99 -22.45
C TYR A 81 14.52 5.27 -22.28
N ASP A 82 13.54 5.45 -23.15
CA ASP A 82 12.49 6.46 -23.02
C ASP A 82 11.21 5.78 -22.57
N LEU A 83 10.53 6.40 -21.62
CA LEU A 83 9.36 5.81 -20.98
C LEU A 83 8.20 5.62 -21.96
N ASP A 84 7.75 4.37 -22.06
CA ASP A 84 6.39 4.03 -22.50
C ASP A 84 5.57 3.59 -21.27
N GLU A 85 4.49 4.31 -20.96
CA GLU A 85 3.63 3.97 -19.82
C GLU A 85 3.03 2.56 -19.92
N ALA A 86 2.90 1.99 -21.13
CA ALA A 86 2.45 0.62 -21.31
C ALA A 86 3.43 -0.42 -20.71
N ASP A 87 4.71 -0.08 -20.58
CA ASP A 87 5.73 -0.96 -20.00
C ASP A 87 5.56 -1.15 -18.49
N PHE A 88 4.76 -0.34 -17.81
CA PHE A 88 4.35 -0.66 -16.44
C PHE A 88 3.55 -1.96 -16.38
N GLN A 89 2.98 -2.42 -17.49
CA GLN A 89 2.23 -3.68 -17.59
C GLN A 89 1.10 -3.74 -16.55
N ILE A 90 0.34 -2.66 -16.41
CA ILE A 90 -0.81 -2.55 -15.52
C ILE A 90 -2.08 -2.64 -16.36
N ALA A 91 -3.04 -3.46 -15.93
CA ALA A 91 -4.40 -3.43 -16.45
C ALA A 91 -5.34 -2.86 -15.38
N LEU A 92 -6.30 -2.04 -15.81
CA LEU A 92 -7.37 -1.51 -14.96
C LEU A 92 -8.66 -2.25 -15.27
N VAL A 93 -9.18 -2.94 -14.26
CA VAL A 93 -10.40 -3.74 -14.37
C VAL A 93 -11.54 -3.05 -13.65
N GLU A 94 -12.62 -2.77 -14.37
CA GLU A 94 -13.89 -2.33 -13.77
C GLU A 94 -14.73 -3.55 -13.42
N ILE A 95 -15.19 -3.60 -12.17
CA ILE A 95 -16.08 -4.62 -11.61
C ILE A 95 -17.43 -3.96 -11.37
N THR A 96 -18.47 -4.37 -12.09
CA THR A 96 -19.84 -3.84 -11.94
C THR A 96 -20.75 -4.83 -11.24
N TYR A 97 -21.68 -4.32 -10.41
CA TYR A 97 -22.65 -5.14 -9.68
C TYR A 97 -23.96 -4.38 -9.40
N GLN A 98 -25.02 -5.14 -9.08
CA GLN A 98 -26.33 -4.57 -8.75
C GLN A 98 -26.32 -3.89 -7.37
N ALA A 99 -26.12 -2.57 -7.36
CA ALA A 99 -25.99 -1.74 -6.15
C ALA A 99 -27.19 -1.82 -5.19
N LYS A 100 -28.40 -2.05 -5.72
CA LYS A 100 -29.63 -2.14 -4.92
C LYS A 100 -29.59 -3.25 -3.86
N PHE A 101 -28.84 -4.33 -4.13
CA PHE A 101 -28.82 -5.53 -3.28
C PHE A 101 -27.44 -5.83 -2.70
N ASN A 102 -26.39 -5.23 -3.26
CA ASN A 102 -25.02 -5.52 -2.92
C ASN A 102 -24.24 -4.23 -2.77
N GLN A 103 -23.38 -4.19 -1.77
CA GLN A 103 -22.29 -3.24 -1.68
C GLN A 103 -21.03 -4.06 -1.47
N LEU A 104 -20.19 -4.12 -2.50
CA LEU A 104 -18.89 -4.76 -2.34
C LEU A 104 -18.02 -3.89 -1.45
N THR A 105 -17.12 -4.53 -0.73
CA THR A 105 -16.08 -3.89 0.06
C THR A 105 -14.72 -4.25 -0.51
N HIS A 106 -13.73 -3.41 -0.25
CA HIS A 106 -12.33 -3.68 -0.59
C HIS A 106 -11.89 -5.07 -0.09
N GLY A 107 -12.26 -5.43 1.15
CA GLY A 107 -11.90 -6.73 1.74
C GLY A 107 -12.51 -7.93 1.04
N GLN A 108 -13.72 -7.81 0.51
CA GLN A 108 -14.37 -8.89 -0.25
C GLN A 108 -13.68 -9.12 -1.60
N ILE A 109 -13.40 -8.05 -2.35
CA ILE A 109 -12.70 -8.15 -3.64
C ILE A 109 -11.32 -8.76 -3.44
N LEU A 110 -10.54 -8.21 -2.50
CA LEU A 110 -9.21 -8.72 -2.20
C LEU A 110 -9.24 -10.17 -1.70
N GLY A 111 -10.22 -10.50 -0.86
CA GLY A 111 -10.41 -11.85 -0.31
C GLY A 111 -10.66 -12.88 -1.40
N THR A 112 -11.52 -12.59 -2.37
CA THR A 112 -11.77 -13.48 -3.52
C THR A 112 -10.50 -13.66 -4.37
N LEU A 113 -9.80 -12.58 -4.71
CA LEU A 113 -8.58 -12.65 -5.52
C LEU A 113 -7.47 -13.48 -4.85
N ILE A 114 -7.24 -13.29 -3.55
CA ILE A 114 -6.16 -13.97 -2.84
C ILE A 114 -6.56 -15.39 -2.44
N ASN A 115 -7.72 -15.56 -1.80
CA ASN A 115 -8.05 -16.82 -1.14
C ASN A 115 -8.73 -17.81 -2.10
N GLU A 116 -9.56 -17.33 -3.03
CA GLU A 116 -10.28 -18.21 -3.95
C GLU A 116 -9.46 -18.48 -5.22
N LEU A 117 -8.80 -17.45 -5.76
CA LEU A 117 -7.99 -17.59 -6.98
C LEU A 117 -6.50 -17.82 -6.73
N GLY A 118 -6.03 -17.74 -5.47
CA GLY A 118 -4.62 -17.96 -5.14
C GLY A 118 -3.67 -16.89 -5.70
N ILE A 119 -4.19 -15.71 -6.10
CA ILE A 119 -3.36 -14.65 -6.68
C ILE A 119 -2.50 -14.02 -5.58
N LYS A 120 -1.20 -13.90 -5.84
CA LYS A 120 -0.26 -13.24 -4.93
C LYS A 120 -0.60 -11.76 -4.78
N ARG A 121 -0.59 -11.25 -3.54
CA ARG A 121 -0.85 -9.82 -3.24
C ARG A 121 0.06 -8.86 -4.01
N SER A 122 1.30 -9.25 -4.30
CA SER A 122 2.26 -8.42 -5.05
C SER A 122 1.86 -8.20 -6.52
N LEU A 123 0.96 -9.01 -7.07
CA LEU A 123 0.45 -8.85 -8.44
C LEU A 123 -0.80 -7.97 -8.52
N LEU A 124 -1.31 -7.52 -7.37
CA LEU A 124 -2.50 -6.68 -7.24
C LEU A 124 -2.07 -5.27 -6.85
N GLY A 125 -2.63 -4.26 -7.47
CA GLY A 125 -2.46 -2.85 -7.09
C GLY A 125 -3.55 -2.41 -6.12
N ASP A 126 -4.00 -1.18 -6.32
CA ASP A 126 -5.08 -0.58 -5.54
C ASP A 126 -6.45 -1.10 -5.95
N ILE A 127 -7.38 -1.10 -4.99
CA ILE A 127 -8.80 -1.38 -5.20
C ILE A 127 -9.59 -0.14 -4.77
N PHE A 128 -10.32 0.44 -5.72
CA PHE A 128 -11.21 1.56 -5.49
C PHE A 128 -12.64 1.07 -5.54
N VAL A 129 -13.45 1.41 -4.54
CA VAL A 129 -14.82 0.90 -4.42
C VAL A 129 -15.77 2.08 -4.36
N GLU A 130 -16.77 2.06 -5.23
CA GLU A 130 -17.83 3.05 -5.32
C GLU A 130 -19.19 2.38 -5.18
N THR A 131 -20.26 3.17 -5.26
CA THR A 131 -21.61 2.62 -5.25
C THR A 131 -21.92 1.98 -6.60
N GLY A 132 -22.06 0.64 -6.62
CA GLY A 132 -22.43 -0.15 -7.81
C GLY A 132 -21.28 -0.59 -8.70
N TYR A 133 -20.05 -0.12 -8.45
CA TYR A 133 -18.88 -0.59 -9.16
C TYR A 133 -17.60 -0.46 -8.32
N ALA A 134 -16.55 -1.14 -8.75
CA ALA A 134 -15.20 -1.02 -8.20
C ALA A 134 -14.19 -1.03 -9.35
N GLN A 135 -13.02 -0.46 -9.12
CA GLN A 135 -11.88 -0.54 -10.03
C GLN A 135 -10.71 -1.23 -9.34
N LEU A 136 -10.01 -2.08 -10.07
CA LEU A 136 -8.89 -2.88 -9.58
C LEU A 136 -7.72 -2.74 -10.54
N MET A 137 -6.57 -2.32 -10.02
CA MET A 137 -5.31 -2.39 -10.76
C MET A 137 -4.69 -3.77 -10.58
N ILE A 138 -4.28 -4.42 -11.67
CA ILE A 138 -3.59 -5.72 -11.65
C ILE A 138 -2.38 -5.73 -12.57
N ASN A 139 -1.48 -6.69 -12.35
CA ASN A 139 -0.47 -7.02 -13.35
C ASN A 139 -1.21 -7.50 -14.60
N ARG A 140 -0.91 -6.92 -15.76
CA ARG A 140 -1.58 -7.20 -17.03
C ARG A 140 -1.58 -8.68 -17.40
N GLN A 141 -0.59 -9.46 -16.97
CA GLN A 141 -0.54 -10.92 -17.16
C GLN A 141 -1.72 -11.66 -16.51
N LEU A 142 -2.40 -11.06 -15.53
CA LEU A 142 -3.57 -11.64 -14.87
C LEU A 142 -4.89 -11.31 -15.55
N LEU A 143 -4.90 -10.42 -16.55
CA LEU A 143 -6.13 -9.84 -17.10
C LEU A 143 -7.09 -10.92 -17.60
N ASP A 144 -6.66 -11.74 -18.54
CA ASP A 144 -7.52 -12.77 -19.14
C ASP A 144 -8.04 -13.74 -18.08
N TYR A 145 -7.18 -14.15 -17.16
CA TYR A 145 -7.55 -15.06 -16.08
C TYR A 145 -8.62 -14.45 -15.15
N VAL A 146 -8.46 -13.19 -14.75
CA VAL A 146 -9.40 -12.47 -13.90
C VAL A 146 -10.75 -12.26 -14.60
N LEU A 147 -10.74 -11.82 -15.87
CA LEU A 147 -11.96 -11.56 -16.64
C LEU A 147 -12.78 -12.83 -16.89
N THR A 148 -12.12 -13.96 -17.12
CA THR A 148 -12.77 -15.24 -17.45
C THR A 148 -13.21 -16.03 -16.22
N THR A 149 -12.51 -15.89 -15.10
CA THR A 149 -12.76 -16.70 -13.90
C THR A 149 -13.76 -16.05 -12.94
N ILE A 150 -13.75 -14.71 -12.82
CA ILE A 150 -14.57 -14.01 -11.82
C ILE A 150 -15.95 -13.70 -12.41
N SER A 151 -16.96 -14.44 -11.97
CA SER A 151 -18.38 -14.13 -12.21
C SER A 151 -19.14 -13.74 -10.94
N LYS A 152 -18.50 -13.92 -9.77
CA LYS A 152 -19.08 -13.64 -8.46
C LYS A 152 -18.00 -13.17 -7.49
N ILE A 153 -18.32 -12.19 -6.66
CA ILE A 153 -17.50 -11.75 -5.52
C ILE A 153 -18.37 -11.80 -4.27
N ALA A 154 -17.94 -12.55 -3.26
CA ALA A 154 -18.77 -12.92 -2.12
C ALA A 154 -20.14 -13.48 -2.56
N ARG A 155 -21.23 -12.74 -2.34
CA ARG A 155 -22.58 -13.13 -2.76
C ARG A 155 -23.06 -12.43 -4.05
N ALA A 156 -22.34 -11.42 -4.52
CA ALA A 156 -22.77 -10.58 -5.64
C ALA A 156 -22.28 -11.17 -6.97
N SER A 157 -23.20 -11.36 -7.92
CA SER A 157 -22.83 -11.55 -9.33
C SER A 157 -22.20 -10.26 -9.85
N VAL A 158 -21.08 -10.41 -10.55
CA VAL A 158 -20.30 -9.29 -11.07
C VAL A 158 -20.06 -9.44 -12.56
N SER A 159 -19.87 -8.32 -13.25
CA SER A 159 -19.34 -8.28 -14.61
C SER A 159 -18.05 -7.47 -14.63
N LEU A 160 -17.01 -8.05 -15.23
CA LEU A 160 -15.69 -7.45 -15.31
C LEU A 160 -15.37 -7.07 -16.75
N LYS A 161 -14.68 -5.94 -16.93
CA LYS A 161 -14.08 -5.54 -18.21
C LYS A 161 -12.80 -4.76 -17.96
N GLU A 162 -11.90 -4.79 -18.92
CA GLU A 162 -10.79 -3.84 -18.95
C GLU A 162 -11.30 -2.44 -19.33
N ILE A 163 -10.77 -1.42 -18.69
CA ILE A 163 -10.96 -0.02 -19.04
C ILE A 163 -9.60 0.70 -19.14
N PRO A 164 -9.50 1.80 -19.89
CA PRO A 164 -8.27 2.59 -19.97
C PRO A 164 -7.83 3.13 -18.60
N LEU A 165 -6.52 3.13 -18.33
CA LEU A 165 -5.94 3.62 -17.07
C LEU A 165 -6.25 5.10 -16.78
N ASN A 166 -6.48 5.92 -17.80
CA ASN A 166 -6.88 7.32 -17.63
C ASN A 166 -8.32 7.49 -17.07
N GLN A 167 -9.10 6.42 -16.99
CA GLN A 167 -10.41 6.38 -16.32
C GLN A 167 -10.30 5.95 -14.84
N LEU A 168 -9.08 5.80 -14.32
CA LEU A 168 -8.84 5.48 -12.92
C LEU A 168 -9.47 6.54 -12.02
N ILE A 169 -10.39 6.09 -11.16
CA ILE A 169 -10.99 6.96 -10.16
C ILE A 169 -10.01 7.25 -9.03
N LYS A 170 -10.14 8.44 -8.45
CA LYS A 170 -9.46 8.74 -7.19
C LYS A 170 -10.28 8.15 -6.05
N SER A 171 -9.60 7.68 -4.99
CA SER A 171 -10.31 7.24 -3.78
C SER A 171 -11.13 8.40 -3.22
N SER A 172 -12.45 8.21 -3.17
CA SER A 172 -13.40 9.10 -2.49
C SER A 172 -13.43 8.92 -0.97
N ASN A 173 -12.50 8.14 -0.40
CA ASN A 173 -12.46 7.90 1.04
C ASN A 173 -12.26 9.23 1.77
N ASP A 174 -13.39 9.80 2.23
CA ASP A 174 -13.46 10.96 3.11
C ASP A 174 -12.73 10.62 4.40
N ALA A 175 -11.45 10.93 4.41
CA ALA A 175 -10.60 10.75 5.55
C ALA A 175 -11.18 11.60 6.68
N GLN A 176 -11.64 10.95 7.75
CA GLN A 176 -12.29 11.66 8.83
C GLN A 176 -11.23 12.29 9.72
N LEU A 177 -11.32 13.62 9.89
CA LEU A 177 -10.52 14.31 10.90
C LEU A 177 -11.09 14.01 12.29
N VAL A 178 -10.22 13.58 13.20
CA VAL A 178 -10.58 13.24 14.57
C VAL A 178 -9.53 13.78 15.53
N ASP A 179 -9.99 14.52 16.53
CA ASP A 179 -9.17 14.93 17.65
C ASP A 179 -9.18 13.87 18.75
N ILE A 180 -7.99 13.52 19.24
CA ILE A 180 -7.82 12.56 20.33
C ILE A 180 -6.93 13.14 21.43
N MET A 181 -7.08 12.58 22.63
CA MET A 181 -6.20 12.85 23.76
C MET A 181 -5.50 11.58 24.22
N VAL A 182 -4.17 11.57 24.20
CA VAL A 182 -3.35 10.41 24.61
C VAL A 182 -2.27 10.84 25.58
N SER A 183 -1.91 9.96 26.52
CA SER A 183 -0.86 10.26 27.50
C SER A 183 0.57 10.10 26.96
N SER A 184 0.75 9.51 25.79
CA SER A 184 2.04 9.41 25.09
C SER A 184 1.83 9.01 23.63
N LEU A 185 2.77 9.34 22.75
CA LEU A 185 2.80 8.96 21.33
C LEU A 185 3.19 7.49 21.08
N ARG A 186 2.96 6.61 22.05
CA ARG A 186 3.25 5.18 21.91
C ARG A 186 2.23 4.52 21.01
N LEU A 187 2.69 3.64 20.13
CA LEU A 187 1.88 2.91 19.16
C LEU A 187 0.70 2.20 19.84
N ASP A 188 0.94 1.43 20.90
CA ASP A 188 -0.11 0.71 21.63
C ASP A 188 -1.23 1.59 22.19
N ARG A 189 -0.88 2.79 22.67
CA ARG A 189 -1.86 3.77 23.18
C ARG A 189 -2.64 4.42 22.05
N LEU A 190 -1.96 4.82 20.98
CA LEU A 190 -2.61 5.41 19.81
C LEU A 190 -3.59 4.43 19.18
N VAL A 191 -3.17 3.17 18.96
CA VAL A 191 -4.04 2.11 18.43
C VAL A 191 -5.26 1.89 19.35
N ALA A 192 -5.04 1.76 20.66
CA ALA A 192 -6.14 1.57 21.61
C ALA A 192 -7.16 2.73 21.58
N THR A 193 -6.67 3.97 21.57
CA THR A 193 -7.52 5.17 21.54
C THR A 193 -8.28 5.31 20.22
N VAL A 194 -7.63 5.12 19.08
CA VAL A 194 -8.27 5.25 17.76
C VAL A 194 -9.31 4.17 17.53
N LEU A 195 -9.02 2.92 17.90
CA LEU A 195 -9.95 1.81 17.76
C LEU A 195 -11.01 1.75 18.87
N LYS A 196 -10.90 2.59 19.90
CA LYS A 196 -11.70 2.53 21.13
C LYS A 196 -11.69 1.11 21.74
N LYS A 197 -10.51 0.51 21.82
CA LYS A 197 -10.26 -0.84 22.37
C LYS A 197 -9.41 -0.74 23.65
N SER A 198 -9.35 -1.84 24.40
CA SER A 198 -8.43 -1.89 25.54
C SER A 198 -6.97 -1.87 25.07
N ARG A 199 -6.06 -1.42 25.93
CA ARG A 199 -4.63 -1.45 25.61
C ARG A 199 -4.15 -2.89 25.35
N ALA A 200 -4.64 -3.86 26.12
CA ALA A 200 -4.31 -5.28 25.90
C ALA A 200 -4.71 -5.74 24.49
N GLN A 201 -5.90 -5.38 24.01
CA GLN A 201 -6.34 -5.70 22.65
C GLN A 201 -5.44 -5.04 21.58
N ALA A 202 -5.04 -3.78 21.79
CA ALA A 202 -4.11 -3.10 20.89
C ALA A 202 -2.74 -3.77 20.85
N MET A 203 -2.21 -4.19 22.00
CA MET A 203 -0.94 -4.94 22.08
C MET A 203 -1.03 -6.25 21.30
N THR A 204 -2.11 -7.02 21.48
CA THR A 204 -2.32 -8.27 20.72
C THR A 204 -2.34 -8.03 19.21
N LEU A 205 -2.94 -6.94 18.73
CA LEU A 205 -2.93 -6.61 17.30
C LEU A 205 -1.51 -6.34 16.78
N ILE A 206 -0.67 -5.66 17.58
CA ILE A 206 0.72 -5.36 17.22
C ILE A 206 1.54 -6.67 17.23
N GLU A 207 1.44 -7.46 18.29
CA GLU A 207 2.18 -8.72 18.47
C GLU A 207 1.79 -9.79 17.44
N THR A 208 0.59 -9.72 16.88
CA THR A 208 0.11 -10.65 15.83
C THR A 208 0.26 -10.11 14.41
N ASP A 209 1.16 -9.15 14.20
CA ASP A 209 1.54 -8.61 12.89
C ASP A 209 0.36 -8.02 12.09
N LYS A 210 -0.67 -7.55 12.80
CA LYS A 210 -1.82 -6.87 12.19
C LYS A 210 -1.61 -5.37 12.05
N VAL A 211 -0.57 -4.82 12.68
CA VAL A 211 -0.26 -3.40 12.65
C VAL A 211 1.01 -3.15 11.84
N LYS A 212 0.96 -2.15 10.97
CA LYS A 212 2.11 -1.63 10.22
C LYS A 212 2.22 -0.12 10.43
N VAL A 213 3.45 0.38 10.47
CA VAL A 213 3.74 1.82 10.52
C VAL A 213 4.51 2.17 9.25
N ASN A 214 3.98 3.11 8.46
CA ASN A 214 4.56 3.53 7.18
C ASN A 214 4.92 2.32 6.28
N TYR A 215 3.96 1.39 6.14
CA TYR A 215 4.09 0.12 5.39
C TYR A 215 5.04 -0.93 5.98
N ARG A 216 5.82 -0.57 7.01
CA ARG A 216 6.76 -1.47 7.67
C ARG A 216 6.08 -2.26 8.77
N GLN A 217 6.50 -3.50 8.93
CA GLN A 217 6.09 -4.34 10.05
C GLN A 217 6.73 -3.82 11.34
N VAL A 218 5.95 -3.79 12.42
CA VAL A 218 6.40 -3.29 13.72
C VAL A 218 6.14 -4.33 14.78
N HIS A 219 7.19 -4.69 15.52
CA HIS A 219 7.10 -5.67 16.60
C HIS A 219 7.17 -5.03 17.99
N LYS A 220 7.69 -3.80 18.09
CA LYS A 220 7.82 -3.08 19.34
C LYS A 220 6.54 -2.30 19.64
N VAL A 221 5.72 -2.88 20.50
CA VAL A 221 4.48 -2.30 21.05
C VAL A 221 4.66 -0.88 21.60
N ALA A 222 5.84 -0.59 22.13
CA ALA A 222 6.21 0.66 22.80
C ALA A 222 6.81 1.74 21.87
N ASP A 223 6.87 1.50 20.56
CA ASP A 223 7.47 2.45 19.63
C ASP A 223 6.75 3.79 19.67
N HIS A 224 7.52 4.87 19.57
CA HIS A 224 7.02 6.23 19.54
C HIS A 224 6.80 6.64 18.09
N LEU A 225 5.59 7.13 17.81
CA LEU A 225 5.24 7.67 16.51
C LEU A 225 5.51 9.18 16.45
N ALA A 226 5.80 9.66 15.25
CA ALA A 226 5.96 11.07 14.93
C ALA A 226 4.76 11.59 14.12
N ILE A 227 4.58 12.91 14.13
CA ILE A 227 3.65 13.56 13.21
C ILE A 227 4.03 13.21 11.76
N GLY A 228 3.04 12.85 10.95
CA GLY A 228 3.21 12.31 9.61
C GLY A 228 3.17 10.78 9.54
N ASP A 229 3.38 10.06 10.65
CA ASP A 229 3.33 8.60 10.64
C ASP A 229 1.91 8.08 10.36
N MET A 230 1.83 7.12 9.45
CA MET A 230 0.63 6.38 9.11
C MET A 230 0.66 4.99 9.75
N VAL A 231 -0.42 4.64 10.44
CA VAL A 231 -0.64 3.33 11.06
C VAL A 231 -1.76 2.60 10.31
N SER A 232 -1.43 1.45 9.74
CA SER A 232 -2.38 0.55 9.08
C SER A 232 -2.65 -0.66 9.94
N ILE A 233 -3.92 -0.98 10.16
CA ILE A 233 -4.39 -2.04 11.05
C ILE A 233 -5.30 -2.99 10.27
N ARG A 234 -4.82 -4.21 10.02
CA ARG A 234 -5.55 -5.23 9.25
C ARG A 234 -6.91 -5.51 9.89
N GLY A 235 -7.97 -5.35 9.08
CA GLY A 235 -9.36 -5.57 9.51
C GLY A 235 -9.99 -4.37 10.24
N TYR A 236 -9.25 -3.28 10.48
CA TYR A 236 -9.80 -2.07 11.10
C TYR A 236 -9.66 -0.81 10.23
N GLY A 237 -8.63 -0.72 9.39
CA GLY A 237 -8.39 0.42 8.50
C GLY A 237 -7.06 1.09 8.82
N ARG A 238 -6.94 2.40 8.58
CA ARG A 238 -5.70 3.17 8.82
C ARG A 238 -5.94 4.55 9.41
N PHE A 239 -4.94 5.10 10.09
CA PHE A 239 -4.93 6.49 10.52
C PHE A 239 -3.55 7.12 10.36
N THR A 240 -3.51 8.44 10.21
CA THR A 240 -2.28 9.23 10.09
C THR A 240 -2.26 10.32 11.16
N LEU A 241 -1.14 10.48 11.85
CA LEU A 241 -0.93 11.58 12.80
C LEU A 241 -0.73 12.88 12.01
N LEU A 242 -1.64 13.86 12.12
CA LEU A 242 -1.54 15.10 11.32
C LEU A 242 -0.92 16.26 12.07
N THR A 243 -1.38 16.55 13.29
CA THR A 243 -0.88 17.70 14.07
C THR A 243 -0.80 17.39 15.55
N ASP A 244 0.21 17.97 16.21
CA ASP A 244 0.26 18.09 17.66
C ASP A 244 -0.28 19.46 18.07
N ASN A 245 -1.43 19.46 18.74
CA ASN A 245 -2.12 20.66 19.21
C ASN A 245 -1.73 21.01 20.66
N GLY A 246 -0.60 20.49 21.13
CA GLY A 246 -0.03 20.72 22.45
C GLY A 246 -0.63 19.85 23.55
N LEU A 247 -0.35 20.22 24.79
CA LEU A 247 -0.73 19.45 25.97
C LEU A 247 -2.03 19.97 26.61
N THR A 248 -2.77 19.06 27.24
CA THR A 248 -3.82 19.38 28.20
C THR A 248 -3.20 19.85 29.53
N LYS A 249 -4.02 20.46 30.40
CA LYS A 249 -3.61 20.83 31.77
C LYS A 249 -3.04 19.65 32.58
N ASN A 250 -3.47 18.43 32.25
CA ASN A 250 -3.03 17.20 32.92
C ASN A 250 -1.93 16.45 32.13
N GLY A 251 -1.24 17.12 31.20
CA GLY A 251 -0.07 16.57 30.49
C GLY A 251 -0.38 15.55 29.38
N LYS A 252 -1.64 15.37 28.97
CA LYS A 252 -1.98 14.55 27.78
C LYS A 252 -1.77 15.33 26.49
N TYR A 253 -1.23 14.69 25.47
CA TYR A 253 -1.14 15.20 24.09
C TYR A 253 -2.54 15.35 23.49
N LYS A 254 -2.78 16.46 22.79
CA LYS A 254 -3.95 16.70 21.95
C LYS A 254 -3.52 16.55 20.50
N LEU A 255 -4.02 15.55 19.80
CA LEU A 255 -3.59 15.26 18.43
C LEU A 255 -4.79 15.33 17.50
N THR A 256 -4.59 15.87 16.30
CA THR A 256 -5.52 15.69 15.18
C THR A 256 -5.02 14.57 14.29
N LEU A 257 -5.93 13.67 13.94
CA LEU A 257 -5.68 12.51 13.09
C LEU A 257 -6.57 12.58 11.85
N SER A 258 -6.07 12.05 10.74
CA SER A 258 -6.94 11.57 9.67
C SER A 258 -7.14 10.06 9.84
N LYS A 259 -8.37 9.57 9.76
CA LYS A 259 -8.64 8.12 9.82
C LYS A 259 -9.55 7.66 8.67
N MET A 260 -9.25 6.47 8.17
CA MET A 260 -10.06 5.70 7.23
C MET A 260 -10.29 4.32 7.85
N MET A 261 -11.41 4.17 8.56
CA MET A 261 -11.75 2.92 9.25
C MET A 261 -12.73 2.09 8.42
N HIS A 262 -12.62 0.77 8.46
CA HIS A 262 -13.68 -0.09 7.93
C HIS A 262 -14.96 0.11 8.77
N LYS A 263 -16.11 0.19 8.10
CA LYS A 263 -17.43 0.16 8.76
C LYS A 263 -17.77 -1.24 9.23
#